data_AF-X0ZJN6-F1
#
_entry.id   AF-X0ZJN6-F1
#
_cell.length_a   1.000
_cell.length_b   1.000
_cell.length_c   1.000
_cell.angle_alpha   90.00
_cell.angle_beta   90.00
_cell.angle_gamma   90.00
#
_symmetry.space_group_name_H-M   'P 1'
#
loop_
_entity.id
_entity.type
_entity.pdbx_description
1 polymer ?
#
loop_
_entity_poly.entity_id
_entity_poly.type
_entity_poly.pdbx_seq_one_letter_code
_entity_poly.pdbx_strand_id
1 'polypeptide(L)' 'KGVRLISNTSPSVLLDTGLSLPLFFRGKVRDTYDLGNLLLIVATDRISAFDVVLPCGIPDKGLVLNKLSAFW' A
#
# COMPACT_ATOMS: atom_id res chain seq x y z
N LYS A 1 28.07 17.90 -23.31
CA LYS A 1 26.70 17.44 -23.69
C LYS A 1 26.27 16.38 -22.69
N GLY A 2 25.76 16.80 -21.53
CA GLY A 2 25.34 15.90 -20.46
C GLY A 2 23.86 15.54 -20.61
N VAL A 3 23.57 14.27 -20.82
CA VAL A 3 22.20 13.75 -20.77
C VAL A 3 21.80 13.69 -19.30
N ARG A 4 20.89 14.59 -18.90
CA ARG A 4 20.25 14.55 -17.58
C ARG A 4 19.27 13.38 -17.61
N LEU A 5 19.61 12.27 -16.95
CA LEU A 5 18.68 11.18 -16.70
C LEU A 5 17.61 11.69 -15.74
N ILE A 6 16.52 12.26 -16.27
CA ILE A 6 15.27 12.39 -15.55
C ILE A 6 14.75 10.98 -15.32
N SER A 7 15.01 10.42 -14.13
CA SER A 7 14.39 9.17 -13.70
C SER A 7 12.89 9.41 -13.64
N ASN A 8 12.18 8.95 -14.66
CA ASN A 8 10.74 9.00 -14.71
C ASN A 8 10.22 7.96 -13.70
N THR A 9 10.12 8.33 -12.42
CA THR A 9 9.49 7.50 -11.38
C THR A 9 7.99 7.49 -11.64
N SER A 10 7.54 6.66 -12.58
CA SER A 10 6.14 6.26 -12.63
C SER A 10 5.78 5.71 -11.24
N PRO A 11 4.70 6.19 -10.60
CA PRO A 11 4.38 5.77 -9.24
C PRO A 11 4.14 4.26 -9.22
N SER A 12 4.94 3.54 -8.44
CA SER A 12 4.85 2.09 -8.30
C SER A 12 3.62 1.75 -7.46
N VAL A 13 2.66 1.02 -8.03
CA VAL A 13 1.44 0.61 -7.33
C VAL A 13 1.75 -0.49 -6.33
N LEU A 14 1.45 -0.26 -5.05
CA LEU A 14 1.67 -1.24 -3.97
C LEU A 14 0.48 -2.21 -3.85
N LEU A 15 0.53 -3.36 -4.53
CA LEU A 15 -0.50 -4.40 -4.46
C LEU A 15 -0.24 -5.46 -3.38
N ASP A 16 1.01 -5.77 -3.10
CA ASP A 16 1.46 -6.71 -2.05
C ASP A 16 2.65 -6.09 -1.31
N THR A 17 2.70 -6.25 0.00
CA THR A 17 3.70 -5.62 0.88
C THR A 17 4.93 -6.49 1.11
N GLY A 18 4.84 -7.82 0.92
CA GLY A 18 6.00 -8.73 0.89
C GLY A 18 6.94 -8.68 2.12
N LEU A 19 6.48 -8.17 3.27
CA LEU A 19 7.35 -7.98 4.44
C LEU A 19 7.67 -9.32 5.11
N SER A 20 8.92 -9.48 5.58
CA SER A 20 9.38 -10.63 6.35
C SER A 20 8.93 -10.57 7.82
N LEU A 21 7.62 -10.39 8.03
CA LEU A 21 6.97 -10.31 9.35
C LEU A 21 5.79 -11.30 9.38
N PRO A 22 5.35 -11.77 10.56
CA PRO A 22 4.17 -12.63 10.66
C PRO A 22 2.92 -11.92 10.12
N LEU A 23 2.34 -12.44 9.05
CA LEU A 23 1.11 -11.90 8.50
C LEU A 23 -0.06 -12.26 9.43
N PHE A 24 -0.67 -11.25 10.03
CA PHE A 24 -1.82 -11.43 10.92
C PHE A 24 -3.12 -11.55 10.11
N PHE A 25 -3.34 -10.63 9.17
CA PHE A 25 -4.54 -10.59 8.36
C PHE A 25 -4.32 -9.84 7.05
N ARG A 26 -4.88 -10.35 5.96
CA ARG A 26 -4.90 -9.66 4.66
C ARG A 26 -6.35 -9.32 4.30
N GLY A 27 -6.68 -8.04 4.41
CA GLY A 27 -7.98 -7.51 4.01
C GLY A 27 -7.99 -7.07 2.55
N LYS A 28 -9.16 -6.62 2.08
CA LYS A 28 -9.35 -6.10 0.71
C LYS A 28 -8.31 -5.03 0.34
N VAL A 29 -8.04 -4.10 1.26
CA VAL A 29 -7.21 -2.90 1.00
C VAL A 29 -6.08 -2.66 2.02
N ARG A 30 -5.91 -3.55 3.00
CA ARG A 30 -4.86 -3.44 4.04
C ARG A 30 -4.21 -4.79 4.29
N ASP A 31 -2.91 -4.78 4.54
CA ASP A 31 -2.17 -5.91 5.09
C ASP A 31 -1.82 -5.58 6.55
N THR A 32 -2.10 -6.50 7.46
CA THR A 32 -1.80 -6.34 8.88
C THR A 32 -0.78 -7.39 9.30
N TYR A 33 0.28 -6.95 9.96
CA TYR A 33 1.36 -7.77 10.47
C TYR A 33 1.40 -7.72 12.00
N ASP A 34 1.71 -8.87 12.61
CA ASP A 34 1.87 -8.99 14.05
C ASP A 34 3.31 -8.65 14.46
N LEU A 35 3.45 -7.72 15.42
CA LEU A 35 4.72 -7.34 16.05
C LEU A 35 4.81 -7.84 17.51
N GLY A 36 3.91 -8.74 17.93
CA GLY A 36 3.81 -9.31 19.27
C GLY A 36 2.85 -8.52 20.17
N ASN A 37 3.24 -7.30 20.56
CA ASN A 37 2.42 -6.42 21.40
C ASN A 37 1.72 -5.30 20.61
N LEU A 38 2.01 -5.18 19.32
CA LEU A 38 1.51 -4.15 18.42
C LEU A 38 1.12 -4.78 17.08
N LEU A 39 0.28 -4.07 16.33
CA LEU A 39 -0.03 -4.41 14.95
C LEU A 39 0.55 -3.35 14.00
N LEU A 40 1.24 -3.80 12.97
CA LEU A 40 1.60 -2.96 11.83
C LEU A 40 0.50 -3.07 10.77
N ILE A 41 -0.18 -1.97 10.50
CA ILE A 41 -1.24 -1.91 9.48
C ILE A 41 -0.69 -1.15 8.27
N VAL A 42 -0.61 -1.81 7.12
CA VAL A 42 -0.16 -1.20 5.86
C VAL A 42 -1.38 -0.96 4.96
N ALA A 43 -1.68 0.31 4.68
CA ALA A 43 -2.64 0.69 3.66
C ALA A 43 -2.02 0.51 2.27
N THR A 44 -2.54 -0.44 1.49
CA THR A 44 -2.04 -0.74 0.14
C THR A 44 -2.74 0.11 -0.91
N ASP A 45 -2.31 0.02 -2.17
CA ASP A 45 -2.95 0.70 -3.30
C ASP A 45 -4.13 -0.08 -3.88
N ARG A 46 -4.40 -1.31 -3.38
CA ARG A 46 -5.59 -2.09 -3.73
C ARG A 46 -6.87 -1.30 -3.47
N ILE A 47 -7.86 -1.52 -4.31
CA ILE A 47 -9.19 -0.93 -4.22
C ILE A 47 -10.24 -2.03 -4.45
N SER A 48 -11.38 -1.92 -3.78
CA SER A 48 -12.50 -2.85 -3.97
C SER A 48 -13.78 -2.11 -4.31
N ALA A 49 -14.59 -2.70 -5.18
CA ALA A 49 -15.94 -2.24 -5.52
C ALA A 49 -16.85 -3.47 -5.67
N PHE A 50 -18.12 -3.36 -5.27
CA PHE A 50 -19.08 -4.47 -5.32
C PHE A 50 -18.53 -5.77 -4.70
N ASP A 51 -17.91 -5.63 -3.53
CA ASP A 51 -17.25 -6.70 -2.77
C ASP A 51 -16.05 -7.41 -3.42
N VAL A 52 -15.63 -7.01 -4.62
CA VAL A 52 -14.49 -7.57 -5.34
C VAL A 52 -13.28 -6.64 -5.27
N VAL A 53 -12.08 -7.19 -5.04
CA VAL A 53 -10.81 -6.46 -5.16
C VAL A 53 -10.45 -6.37 -6.64
N LEU A 54 -10.20 -5.15 -7.12
CA LEU A 54 -9.86 -4.92 -8.53
C LEU A 54 -8.43 -5.37 -8.85
N PRO A 55 -8.15 -5.83 -10.08
CA PRO A 55 -6.81 -6.30 -10.47
C PRO A 55 -5.79 -5.16 -10.56
N CYS A 56 -6.24 -3.92 -10.80
CA CYS A 56 -5.41 -2.74 -10.76
C CYS A 56 -5.57 -1.97 -9.43
N GLY A 57 -4.48 -1.41 -8.94
CA GLY A 57 -4.49 -0.47 -7.82
C GLY A 57 -4.49 0.97 -8.30
N ILE A 58 -4.74 1.89 -7.38
CA ILE A 58 -4.62 3.32 -7.61
C ILE A 58 -3.30 3.78 -6.99
N PRO A 59 -2.31 4.22 -7.79
CA PRO A 59 -1.02 4.65 -7.26
C PRO A 59 -1.18 5.69 -6.15
N ASP A 60 -0.39 5.56 -5.09
CA ASP A 60 -0.35 6.46 -3.92
C ASP A 60 -1.64 6.52 -3.07
N LYS A 61 -2.68 5.75 -3.40
CA LYS A 61 -3.92 5.73 -2.62
C LYS A 61 -3.65 5.32 -1.17
N GLY A 62 -2.87 4.26 -0.96
CA GLY A 62 -2.51 3.79 0.37
C GLY A 62 -1.81 4.88 1.19
N LEU A 63 -0.88 5.61 0.57
CA LEU A 63 -0.14 6.71 1.18
C LEU A 63 -1.07 7.85 1.61
N VAL A 64 -1.94 8.32 0.72
CA VAL A 64 -2.87 9.43 0.99
C VAL A 64 -3.84 9.06 2.11
N LEU A 65 -4.43 7.86 2.04
CA LEU A 65 -5.38 7.40 3.05
C LEU A 65 -4.71 7.20 4.41
N ASN A 66 -3.48 6.71 4.45
CA ASN A 66 -2.73 6.58 5.70
C ASN A 66 -2.47 7.94 6.36
N LYS A 67 -2.09 8.95 5.56
CA LYS A 67 -1.91 10.33 6.04
C LYS A 67 -3.21 10.95 6.56
N LEU A 68 -4.32 10.73 5.85
CA LEU A 68 -5.64 11.19 6.29
C LEU A 68 -6.04 10.53 7.62
N SER A 69 -5.84 9.22 7.76
CA SER A 69 -6.13 8.51 9.01
C SER A 69 -5.24 8.93 10.18
N ALA A 70 -4.02 9.42 9.93
CA ALA A 70 -3.16 9.98 10.99
C ALA A 70 -3.55 11.41 11.40
N PHE A 71 -4.26 12.13 10.53
CA PHE A 71 -4.74 13.48 10.81
C PHE A 71 -6.02 13.49 11.65
N TRP A 72 -6.96 12.58 11.36
CA TRP A 72 -8.23 12.44 12.07
C TRP A 72 -8.08 11.64 13.36
#